data_AF-A0A7J8C5Z6-F1
#
_entry.id   AF-A0A7J8C5Z6-F1
#
_cell.length_a   1.000
_cell.length_b   1.000
_cell.length_c   1.000
_cell.angle_alpha   90.00
_cell.angle_beta   90.00
_cell.angle_gamma   90.00
#
_symmetry.space_group_name_H-M   'P 1'
#
loop_
_entity.id
_entity.type
_entity.pdbx_description
1 polymer ?
#
loop_
_entity_poly.entity_id
_entity_poly.type
_entity_poly.pdbx_seq_one_letter_code
_entity_poly.pdbx_strand_id
1 'polypeptide(L)'
;MAAAASPRGWHWGESRSLGRAVKLLQRLEEQCGDPRLTSGPPSLRDLLPNTAKLLQAVAHARRAAGRGGPESPGGAEEFLTIYLSNLEAKSRQVAALLPPRGQKCAKDELFREGSILRRQLAKLALIFSHMYSELNALFPGGQYCGHTYQLTKTEAHTFWREHCGARCVLPWAEFESLLYACHPMESGPAALALRSTIDLTCSGHVSIFEFDIFTRLFQPWPTLLKNWQLLAVNHPGYMAFLTYDEVRERLQACRDKPGSYIFRPSCTRPGQWAIGHVTSDGNIRQTIPQNKTLCKALLEGQKEGFYLYPDGKNHNPDLTELCHLESHEYIHVSEEQRQLYRAMNSTFELCKICAESKKDVMIKPCGHLLCSRCLDTWQQSDSHTCPFCRGKIKGQDVVHIHQFQAKPVEPRATAEDPRNSSDQKHREEELGQVVPSAPPLPPHLDLSPEHPRSKGQLQVEPPALPKLRAPLILPRIRTLASASWEITLRPQAREGATENS
;
A
#
# COMPACT_ATOMS: atom_id res chain seq x y z
N MET A 1 -14.50 -45.99 1.52
CA MET A 1 -14.50 -45.27 2.81
C MET A 1 -13.10 -44.76 3.09
N ALA A 2 -12.82 -43.50 2.78
CA ALA A 2 -11.55 -42.87 3.10
C ALA A 2 -11.62 -42.38 4.56
N ALA A 3 -10.70 -42.84 5.40
CA ALA A 3 -10.61 -42.41 6.79
C ALA A 3 -10.33 -40.90 6.84
N ALA A 4 -11.31 -40.13 7.32
CA ALA A 4 -11.13 -38.73 7.62
C ALA A 4 -10.02 -38.59 8.66
N ALA A 5 -8.96 -37.85 8.31
CA ALA A 5 -7.89 -37.49 9.23
C ALA A 5 -8.51 -36.81 10.47
N SER A 6 -8.28 -37.39 11.64
CA SER A 6 -8.87 -36.90 12.89
C SER A 6 -8.43 -35.45 13.19
N PRO A 7 -9.34 -34.54 13.59
CA PRO A 7 -9.03 -33.16 13.99
C PRO A 7 -8.11 -33.02 15.22
N ARG A 8 -7.63 -34.14 15.79
CA ARG A 8 -6.72 -34.18 16.95
C ARG A 8 -5.25 -33.90 16.55
N GLY A 9 -4.83 -34.17 15.32
CA GLY A 9 -3.41 -34.00 14.93
C GLY A 9 -2.98 -32.53 14.74
N TRP A 10 -3.89 -31.69 14.26
CA TRP A 10 -3.58 -30.35 13.73
C TRP A 10 -3.37 -29.29 14.82
N HIS A 11 -4.25 -29.24 15.83
CA HIS A 11 -4.15 -28.29 16.95
C HIS A 11 -2.91 -28.54 17.85
N TRP A 12 -2.45 -29.79 17.92
CA TRP A 12 -1.17 -30.14 18.54
C TRP A 12 0.02 -29.70 17.69
N GLY A 13 -0.11 -29.75 16.36
CA GLY A 13 0.88 -29.23 15.42
C GLY A 13 1.10 -27.72 15.58
N GLU A 14 0.02 -26.95 15.67
CA GLU A 14 0.08 -25.50 15.85
C GLU A 14 0.71 -25.10 17.19
N SER A 15 0.24 -25.65 18.32
CA SER A 15 0.83 -25.34 19.63
C SER A 15 2.30 -25.79 19.73
N ARG A 16 2.70 -26.86 19.03
CA ARG A 16 4.12 -27.26 18.92
C ARG A 16 4.91 -26.27 18.08
N SER A 17 4.37 -25.77 16.97
CA SER A 17 5.03 -24.78 16.12
C SER A 17 5.24 -23.44 16.84
N LEU A 18 4.22 -22.95 17.56
CA LEU A 18 4.33 -21.76 18.41
C LEU A 18 5.42 -21.94 19.48
N GLY A 19 5.43 -23.09 20.17
CA GLY A 19 6.47 -23.40 21.17
C GLY A 19 7.88 -23.50 20.58
N ARG A 20 8.02 -24.04 19.37
CA ARG A 20 9.31 -24.09 18.64
C ARG A 20 9.80 -22.69 18.27
N ALA A 21 8.90 -21.83 17.79
CA ALA A 21 9.23 -20.45 17.45
C ALA A 21 9.66 -19.62 18.66
N VAL A 22 8.97 -19.74 19.79
CA VAL A 22 9.37 -19.08 21.06
C VAL A 22 10.78 -19.51 21.46
N LYS A 23 11.07 -20.82 21.44
CA LYS A 23 12.43 -21.33 21.71
C LYS A 23 13.45 -20.87 20.69
N LEU A 24 13.08 -20.68 19.43
CA LEU A 24 13.99 -20.14 18.42
C LEU A 24 14.37 -18.69 18.74
N LEU A 25 13.39 -17.85 19.08
CA LEU A 25 13.61 -16.45 19.42
C LEU A 25 14.48 -16.27 20.68
N GLN A 26 14.22 -17.05 21.73
CA GLN A 26 15.03 -17.03 22.96
C GLN A 26 16.50 -17.38 22.67
N ARG A 27 16.74 -18.38 21.81
CA ARG A 27 18.11 -18.76 21.41
C ARG A 27 18.79 -17.69 20.55
N LEU A 28 18.03 -16.97 19.75
CA LEU A 28 18.54 -15.88 18.92
C LEU A 28 18.85 -14.64 19.76
N GLU A 29 18.04 -14.37 20.79
CA GLU A 29 18.26 -13.31 21.77
C GLU A 29 19.62 -13.46 22.47
N GLU A 30 19.98 -14.68 22.88
CA GLU A 30 21.31 -15.00 23.45
C GLU A 30 22.48 -14.61 22.52
N GLN A 31 22.28 -14.65 21.20
CA GLN A 31 23.29 -14.29 20.20
C GLN A 31 23.38 -12.77 19.96
N CYS A 32 22.37 -12.00 20.37
CA CYS A 32 22.32 -10.54 20.26
C CYS A 32 23.07 -9.82 21.40
N GLY A 33 23.96 -10.52 22.12
CA GLY A 33 24.66 -10.03 23.31
C GLY A 33 25.80 -9.02 23.07
N ASP A 34 26.29 -8.85 21.83
CA ASP A 34 27.39 -7.90 21.53
C ASP A 34 26.95 -6.44 21.79
N PRO A 35 27.59 -5.70 22.72
CA PRO A 35 27.18 -4.36 23.13
C PRO A 35 27.22 -3.32 22.00
N ARG A 36 27.91 -3.61 20.89
CA ARG A 36 27.96 -2.76 19.71
C ARG A 36 26.69 -2.84 18.85
N LEU A 37 25.82 -3.83 19.09
CA LEU A 37 24.50 -3.88 18.47
C LEU A 37 23.68 -2.67 18.94
N THR A 38 23.29 -1.83 17.98
CA THR A 38 22.60 -0.57 18.23
C THR A 38 21.31 -0.78 19.03
N SER A 39 21.09 0.07 20.04
CA SER A 39 19.85 0.15 20.81
C SER A 39 18.76 0.99 20.13
N GLY A 40 19.09 1.68 19.04
CA GLY A 40 18.13 2.50 18.29
C GLY A 40 17.06 1.64 17.57
N PRO A 41 15.83 2.14 17.44
CA PRO A 41 14.75 1.41 16.78
C PRO A 41 14.97 1.30 15.25
N PRO A 42 14.75 0.13 14.65
CA PRO A 42 14.32 -1.13 15.26
C PRO A 42 15.47 -1.89 15.93
N SER A 43 15.30 -2.26 17.21
CA SER A 43 16.30 -3.06 17.94
C SER A 43 15.87 -4.51 18.05
N LEU A 44 16.68 -5.44 17.52
CA LEU A 44 16.44 -6.88 17.68
C LEU A 44 16.45 -7.31 19.16
N ARG A 45 17.20 -6.61 20.02
CA ARG A 45 17.24 -6.89 21.46
C ARG A 45 15.88 -6.72 22.13
N ASP A 46 15.09 -5.76 21.67
CA ASP A 46 13.74 -5.53 22.19
C ASP A 46 12.71 -6.38 21.44
N LEU A 47 12.85 -6.48 20.11
CA LEU A 47 11.87 -7.14 19.25
C LEU A 47 11.78 -8.65 19.50
N LEU A 48 12.91 -9.34 19.68
CA LEU A 48 12.93 -10.80 19.87
C LEU A 48 12.18 -11.25 21.14
N PRO A 49 12.49 -10.73 22.35
CA PRO A 49 11.75 -11.11 23.56
C PRO A 49 10.29 -10.63 23.52
N ASN A 50 10.00 -9.47 22.93
CA ASN A 50 8.62 -8.98 22.81
C ASN A 50 7.78 -9.87 21.88
N THR A 51 8.35 -10.30 20.75
CA THR A 51 7.69 -11.24 19.83
C THR A 51 7.49 -12.60 20.52
N ALA A 52 8.48 -13.09 21.27
CA ALA A 52 8.36 -14.34 22.01
C ALA A 52 7.23 -14.30 23.06
N LYS A 53 7.13 -13.21 23.83
CA LYS A 53 6.04 -12.98 24.80
C LYS A 53 4.68 -12.95 24.11
N LEU A 54 4.56 -12.26 22.97
CA LEU A 54 3.31 -12.19 22.23
C LEU A 54 2.91 -13.57 21.68
N LEU A 55 3.85 -14.35 21.13
CA LEU A 55 3.58 -15.73 20.68
C LEU A 55 3.16 -16.65 21.84
N GLN A 56 3.69 -16.45 23.05
CA GLN A 56 3.22 -17.18 24.23
C GLN A 56 1.77 -16.81 24.58
N ALA A 57 1.41 -15.52 24.50
CA ALA A 57 0.03 -15.07 24.70
C ALA A 57 -0.92 -15.63 23.64
N VAL A 58 -0.52 -15.63 22.36
CA VAL A 58 -1.26 -16.28 21.26
C VAL A 58 -1.47 -17.76 21.56
N ALA A 59 -0.41 -18.47 21.94
CA ALA A 59 -0.48 -19.90 22.26
C ALA A 59 -1.42 -20.18 23.45
N HIS A 60 -1.44 -19.29 24.46
CA HIS A 60 -2.35 -19.41 25.59
C HIS A 60 -3.80 -19.16 25.16
N ALA A 61 -4.08 -18.06 24.46
CA ALA A 61 -5.40 -17.70 24.00
C ALA A 61 -6.02 -18.77 23.09
N ARG A 62 -5.23 -19.32 22.16
CA ARG A 62 -5.70 -20.39 21.26
C ARG A 62 -5.96 -21.71 21.95
N ARG A 63 -5.24 -22.04 23.04
CA ARG A 63 -5.58 -23.20 23.88
C ARG A 63 -6.89 -22.97 24.65
N ALA A 64 -7.12 -21.74 25.12
CA ALA A 64 -8.31 -21.38 25.89
C ALA A 64 -9.58 -21.29 25.03
N ALA A 65 -9.46 -20.85 23.77
CA ALA A 65 -10.58 -20.71 22.83
C ALA A 65 -11.25 -22.05 22.44
N GLY A 66 -10.64 -23.19 22.80
CA GLY A 66 -11.21 -24.50 22.55
C GLY A 66 -11.24 -24.87 21.06
N ARG A 67 -11.85 -26.02 20.76
CA ARG A 67 -11.90 -26.59 19.41
C ARG A 67 -12.89 -25.79 18.55
N GLY A 68 -12.43 -24.71 17.93
CA GLY A 68 -13.19 -24.00 16.91
C GLY A 68 -13.52 -24.94 15.74
N GLY A 69 -14.64 -24.68 15.05
CA GLY A 69 -14.94 -25.32 13.77
C GLY A 69 -13.86 -25.04 12.72
N PRO A 70 -13.97 -25.61 11.51
CA PRO A 70 -13.00 -25.34 10.44
C PRO A 70 -12.82 -23.83 10.25
N GLU A 71 -11.60 -23.33 10.45
CA GLU A 71 -11.28 -21.92 10.23
C GLU A 71 -11.40 -21.62 8.73
N SER A 72 -11.99 -20.47 8.39
CA SER A 72 -12.10 -20.04 6.99
C SER A 72 -10.70 -19.78 6.40
N PRO A 73 -10.49 -20.07 5.10
CA PRO A 73 -9.25 -19.69 4.40
C PRO A 73 -8.96 -18.20 4.59
N GLY A 74 -7.69 -17.85 4.75
CA GLY A 74 -7.20 -16.52 5.10
C GLY A 74 -7.45 -16.11 6.55
N GLY A 75 -7.86 -17.05 7.41
CA GLY A 75 -8.13 -16.87 8.84
C GLY A 75 -6.87 -16.90 9.73
N ALA A 76 -7.06 -17.12 11.03
CA ALA A 76 -5.98 -17.04 12.03
C ALA A 76 -4.93 -18.15 11.86
N GLU A 77 -5.35 -19.38 11.57
CA GLU A 77 -4.52 -20.57 11.40
C GLU A 77 -3.62 -20.45 10.16
N GLU A 78 -4.18 -20.01 9.03
CA GLU A 78 -3.42 -19.79 7.80
C GLU A 78 -2.39 -18.67 8.00
N PHE A 79 -2.81 -17.55 8.60
CA PHE A 79 -1.88 -16.48 8.96
C PHE A 79 -0.74 -16.98 9.86
N LEU A 80 -1.05 -17.70 10.95
CA LEU A 80 -0.02 -18.19 11.87
C LEU A 80 0.93 -19.19 11.20
N THR A 81 0.43 -20.03 10.30
CA THR A 81 1.26 -20.96 9.53
C THR A 81 2.28 -20.21 8.66
N ILE A 82 1.81 -19.20 7.91
CA ILE A 82 2.66 -18.34 7.08
C ILE A 82 3.66 -17.57 7.95
N TYR A 83 3.16 -16.95 9.03
CA TYR A 83 3.94 -16.15 9.96
C TYR A 83 5.07 -16.94 10.60
N LEU A 84 4.78 -18.13 11.13
CA LEU A 84 5.77 -18.97 11.81
C LEU A 84 6.83 -19.52 10.86
N SER A 85 6.43 -19.91 9.65
CA SER A 85 7.37 -20.29 8.59
C SER A 85 8.30 -19.14 8.23
N ASN A 86 7.74 -17.94 8.05
CA ASN A 86 8.51 -16.74 7.74
C ASN A 86 9.45 -16.35 8.89
N LEU A 87 8.98 -16.41 10.13
CA LEU A 87 9.77 -16.14 11.34
C LEU A 87 10.98 -17.06 11.43
N GLU A 88 10.78 -18.35 11.21
CA GLU A 88 11.88 -19.31 11.19
C GLU A 88 12.90 -18.98 10.09
N ALA A 89 12.44 -18.66 8.87
CA ALA A 89 13.31 -18.28 7.77
C ALA A 89 14.12 -17.01 8.06
N LYS A 90 13.49 -15.96 8.61
CA LYS A 90 14.16 -14.69 8.96
C LYS A 90 15.09 -14.84 10.15
N SER A 91 14.73 -15.64 11.17
CA SER A 91 15.60 -15.96 12.29
C SER A 91 16.87 -16.69 11.85
N ARG A 92 16.79 -17.62 10.89
CA ARG A 92 17.99 -18.27 10.33
C ARG A 92 18.92 -17.28 9.62
N GLN A 93 18.36 -16.29 8.91
CA GLN A 93 19.17 -15.24 8.27
C GLN A 93 19.90 -14.38 9.29
N VAL A 94 19.25 -13.98 10.38
CA VAL A 94 19.90 -13.24 11.48
C VAL A 94 20.98 -14.11 12.13
N ALA A 95 20.68 -15.37 12.44
CA ALA A 95 21.65 -16.29 13.04
C ALA A 95 22.90 -16.50 12.16
N ALA A 96 22.77 -16.42 10.83
CA ALA A 96 23.90 -16.51 9.91
C ALA A 96 24.80 -15.24 9.89
N LEU A 97 24.27 -14.09 10.31
CA LEU A 97 25.02 -12.84 10.44
C LEU A 97 25.67 -12.68 11.82
N LEU A 98 25.08 -13.30 12.84
CA LEU A 98 25.55 -13.25 14.23
C LEU A 98 26.64 -14.30 14.51
N PRO A 99 27.48 -14.08 15.54
CA PRO A 99 28.50 -15.05 15.90
C PRO A 99 27.87 -16.36 16.39
N PRO A 100 28.52 -17.51 16.14
CA PRO A 100 28.07 -18.79 16.65
C PRO A 100 28.06 -18.79 18.19
N ARG A 101 27.20 -19.66 18.76
CA ARG A 101 27.05 -19.78 20.21
C ARG A 101 28.40 -19.97 20.91
N GLY A 102 28.63 -19.15 21.94
CA GLY A 102 29.85 -19.18 22.75
C GLY A 102 30.93 -18.17 22.32
N GLN A 103 30.81 -17.57 21.13
CA GLN A 103 31.71 -16.50 20.69
C GLN A 103 31.08 -15.13 20.98
N LYS A 104 31.79 -14.28 21.73
CA LYS A 104 31.23 -13.02 22.26
C LYS A 104 31.21 -11.86 21.25
N CYS A 105 32.10 -11.87 20.26
CA CYS A 105 32.26 -10.76 19.31
C CYS A 105 31.78 -11.18 17.92
N ALA A 106 30.87 -10.40 17.34
CA ALA A 106 30.52 -10.53 15.93
C ALA A 106 31.67 -10.03 15.05
N LYS A 107 31.64 -10.40 13.75
CA LYS A 107 32.58 -9.88 12.74
C LYS A 107 32.54 -8.35 12.76
N ASP A 108 33.70 -7.69 12.73
CA ASP A 108 33.78 -6.22 12.79
C ASP A 108 33.05 -5.55 11.62
N GLU A 109 32.97 -6.22 10.47
CA GLU A 109 32.16 -5.80 9.34
C GLU A 109 30.69 -5.60 9.69
N LEU A 110 30.13 -6.30 10.68
CA LEU A 110 28.73 -6.14 11.10
C LEU A 110 28.46 -4.74 11.71
N PHE A 111 29.49 -4.11 12.27
CA PHE A 111 29.38 -2.80 12.94
C PHE A 111 29.94 -1.66 12.11
N ARG A 112 30.84 -1.96 11.15
CA ARG A 112 31.43 -0.98 10.25
C ARG A 112 30.37 -0.23 9.45
N GLU A 113 30.45 1.10 9.48
CA GLU A 113 29.57 2.00 8.73
C GLU A 113 29.63 1.73 7.22
N GLY A 114 28.48 1.87 6.57
CA GLY A 114 28.32 1.55 5.15
C GLY A 114 28.52 0.09 4.73
N SER A 115 28.83 -0.85 5.65
CA SER A 115 29.09 -2.25 5.27
C SER A 115 27.83 -2.98 4.80
N ILE A 116 28.02 -4.00 3.97
CA ILE A 116 26.94 -4.85 3.47
C ILE A 116 26.28 -5.62 4.63
N LEU A 117 27.06 -6.15 5.56
CA LEU A 117 26.55 -6.92 6.71
C LEU A 117 25.72 -6.04 7.66
N ARG A 118 26.15 -4.80 7.92
CA ARG A 118 25.41 -3.85 8.75
C ARG A 118 24.06 -3.50 8.13
N ARG A 119 24.04 -3.20 6.83
CA ARG A 119 22.79 -2.93 6.07
C ARG A 119 21.86 -4.14 6.04
N GLN A 120 22.40 -5.35 5.86
CA GLN A 120 21.62 -6.58 5.91
C GLN A 120 20.98 -6.79 7.29
N LEU A 121 21.73 -6.56 8.37
CA LEU A 121 21.20 -6.64 9.73
C LEU A 121 20.13 -5.58 10.00
N ALA A 122 20.35 -4.34 9.58
CA ALA A 122 19.37 -3.26 9.71
C ALA A 122 18.07 -3.58 8.98
N LYS A 123 18.17 -4.11 7.75
CA LYS A 123 17.01 -4.58 6.97
C LYS A 123 16.28 -5.71 7.70
N LEU A 124 16.99 -6.69 8.25
CA LEU A 124 16.36 -7.76 9.03
C LEU A 124 15.69 -7.22 10.29
N ALA A 125 16.31 -6.28 11.01
CA ALA A 125 15.70 -5.64 12.17
C ALA A 125 14.40 -4.90 11.80
N LEU A 126 14.35 -4.21 10.66
CA LEU A 126 13.11 -3.63 10.12
C LEU A 126 12.04 -4.69 9.83
N ILE A 127 12.41 -5.80 9.18
CA ILE A 127 11.49 -6.92 8.92
C ILE A 127 10.93 -7.47 10.24
N PHE A 128 11.77 -7.73 11.25
CA PHE A 128 11.32 -8.17 12.58
C PHE A 128 10.37 -7.15 13.23
N SER A 129 10.62 -5.84 13.04
CA SER A 129 9.74 -4.78 13.53
C SER A 129 8.36 -4.84 12.87
N HIS A 130 8.32 -5.05 11.55
CA HIS A 130 7.07 -5.21 10.80
C HIS A 130 6.33 -6.49 11.19
N MET A 131 7.04 -7.61 11.31
CA MET A 131 6.47 -8.88 11.77
C MET A 131 5.91 -8.80 13.19
N TYR A 132 6.59 -8.11 14.11
CA TYR A 132 6.07 -7.88 15.46
C TYR A 132 4.80 -7.02 15.41
N SER A 133 4.83 -5.93 14.65
CA SER A 133 3.70 -5.00 14.55
C SER A 133 2.47 -5.68 13.91
N GLU A 134 2.68 -6.49 12.88
CA GLU A 134 1.64 -7.27 12.22
C GLU A 134 1.00 -8.28 13.17
N LEU A 135 1.81 -9.08 13.88
CA LEU A 135 1.31 -10.03 14.86
C LEU A 135 0.54 -9.32 15.97
N ASN A 136 1.04 -8.18 16.46
CA ASN A 136 0.38 -7.41 17.51
C ASN A 136 -0.93 -6.77 17.04
N ALA A 137 -1.00 -6.38 15.77
CA ALA A 137 -2.19 -5.79 15.17
C ALA A 137 -3.30 -6.82 14.89
N LEU A 138 -2.93 -8.05 14.53
CA LEU A 138 -3.88 -9.13 14.24
C LEU A 138 -4.20 -10.01 15.46
N PHE A 139 -3.31 -10.02 16.45
CA PHE A 139 -3.45 -10.76 17.72
C PHE A 139 -3.18 -9.86 18.94
N PRO A 140 -3.90 -8.75 19.13
CA PRO A 140 -3.71 -7.88 20.29
C PRO A 140 -3.90 -8.68 21.59
N GLY A 141 -2.87 -8.66 22.44
CA GLY A 141 -2.86 -9.46 23.67
C GLY A 141 -2.98 -10.98 23.46
N GLY A 142 -2.69 -11.47 22.24
CA GLY A 142 -2.82 -12.87 21.84
C GLY A 142 -4.18 -13.25 21.25
N GLN A 143 -5.18 -12.36 21.23
CA GLN A 143 -6.53 -12.66 20.73
C GLN A 143 -6.67 -12.27 19.27
N TYR A 144 -7.11 -13.21 18.42
CA TYR A 144 -7.27 -12.94 16.99
C TYR A 144 -8.38 -11.93 16.70
N CYS A 145 -8.06 -10.88 15.95
CA CYS A 145 -9.02 -9.87 15.47
C CYS A 145 -8.85 -9.54 13.98
N GLY A 146 -8.18 -10.39 13.19
CA GLY A 146 -7.98 -10.12 11.76
C GLY A 146 -9.29 -10.01 10.95
N HIS A 147 -10.30 -10.79 11.34
CA HIS A 147 -11.64 -10.76 10.74
C HIS A 147 -12.40 -9.44 10.99
N THR A 148 -12.09 -8.73 12.07
CA THR A 148 -12.70 -7.45 12.47
C THR A 148 -11.77 -6.25 12.29
N TYR A 149 -10.55 -6.46 11.80
CA TYR A 149 -9.55 -5.41 11.62
C TYR A 149 -10.11 -4.26 10.76
N GLN A 150 -9.95 -3.02 11.23
CA GLN A 150 -10.44 -1.84 10.52
C GLN A 150 -9.27 -1.15 9.82
N LEU A 151 -9.37 -1.02 8.49
CA LEU A 151 -8.45 -0.19 7.74
C LEU A 151 -8.69 1.28 8.07
N THR A 152 -7.61 2.06 8.10
CA THR A 152 -7.67 3.48 8.42
C THR A 152 -8.31 4.30 7.29
N LYS A 153 -8.21 3.83 6.04
CA LYS A 153 -8.79 4.48 4.87
C LYS A 153 -10.05 3.75 4.45
N THR A 154 -11.18 4.47 4.43
CA THR A 154 -12.51 3.90 4.21
C THR A 154 -12.62 3.20 2.86
N GLU A 155 -12.14 3.81 1.78
CA GLU A 155 -12.21 3.24 0.44
C GLU A 155 -11.36 1.97 0.31
N ALA A 156 -10.18 1.96 0.94
CA ALA A 156 -9.34 0.77 1.03
C ALA A 156 -10.00 -0.33 1.89
N HIS A 157 -10.70 0.06 2.97
CA HIS A 157 -11.46 -0.86 3.80
C HIS A 157 -12.57 -1.54 3.00
N THR A 158 -13.36 -0.76 2.28
CA THR A 158 -14.43 -1.24 1.41
C THR A 158 -13.87 -2.20 0.36
N PHE A 159 -12.79 -1.81 -0.34
CA PHE A 159 -12.11 -2.68 -1.31
C PHE A 159 -11.75 -4.04 -0.70
N TRP A 160 -11.08 -4.04 0.46
CA TRP A 160 -10.66 -5.29 1.09
C TRP A 160 -11.86 -6.14 1.52
N ARG A 161 -12.89 -5.54 2.11
CA ARG A 161 -14.06 -6.30 2.59
C ARG A 161 -14.88 -6.88 1.43
N GLU A 162 -15.02 -6.15 0.33
CA GLU A 162 -15.75 -6.62 -0.86
C GLU A 162 -15.02 -7.75 -1.59
N HIS A 163 -13.70 -7.68 -1.73
CA HIS A 163 -12.94 -8.63 -2.55
C HIS A 163 -12.30 -9.76 -1.74
N CYS A 164 -11.94 -9.48 -0.48
CA CYS A 164 -11.22 -10.39 0.40
C CYS A 164 -12.12 -10.94 1.53
N GLY A 165 -13.26 -10.33 1.80
CA GLY A 165 -14.15 -10.73 2.89
C GLY A 165 -13.50 -10.56 4.27
N ALA A 166 -13.67 -11.57 5.12
CA ALA A 166 -13.11 -11.61 6.48
C ALA A 166 -11.63 -12.06 6.53
N ARG A 167 -11.01 -12.33 5.39
CA ARG A 167 -9.61 -12.77 5.30
C ARG A 167 -8.66 -11.70 5.84
N CYS A 168 -7.61 -12.14 6.52
CA CYS A 168 -6.56 -11.26 7.05
C CYS A 168 -5.23 -11.39 6.31
N VAL A 169 -5.08 -12.36 5.40
CA VAL A 169 -3.89 -12.58 4.58
C VAL A 169 -4.26 -13.18 3.22
N LEU A 170 -3.52 -12.81 2.17
CA LEU A 170 -3.65 -13.34 0.82
C LEU A 170 -2.29 -13.67 0.20
N PRO A 171 -2.20 -14.68 -0.69
CA PRO A 171 -1.04 -14.84 -1.55
C PRO A 171 -0.83 -13.61 -2.45
N TRP A 172 0.42 -13.22 -2.69
CA TRP A 172 0.74 -12.05 -3.53
C TRP A 172 0.03 -12.07 -4.89
N ALA A 173 0.02 -13.22 -5.58
CA ALA A 173 -0.56 -13.33 -6.91
C ALA A 173 -2.08 -13.04 -6.94
N GLU A 174 -2.80 -13.45 -5.90
CA GLU A 174 -4.23 -13.16 -5.77
C GLU A 174 -4.42 -11.67 -5.47
N PHE A 175 -3.69 -11.13 -4.49
CA PHE A 175 -3.77 -9.72 -4.13
C PHE A 175 -3.44 -8.79 -5.30
N GLU A 176 -2.41 -9.10 -6.08
CA GLU A 176 -2.02 -8.35 -7.27
C GLU A 176 -3.14 -8.29 -8.31
N SER A 177 -3.77 -9.44 -8.58
CA SER A 177 -4.89 -9.50 -9.52
C SER A 177 -6.08 -8.66 -9.05
N LEU A 178 -6.40 -8.67 -7.75
CA LEU A 178 -7.48 -7.87 -7.19
C LEU A 178 -7.16 -6.37 -7.23
N LEU A 179 -5.94 -5.99 -6.87
CA LEU A 179 -5.50 -4.60 -6.85
C LEU A 179 -5.50 -4.00 -8.25
N TYR A 180 -5.01 -4.72 -9.25
CA TYR A 180 -4.94 -4.22 -10.64
C TYR A 180 -6.31 -4.11 -11.32
N ALA A 181 -7.31 -4.84 -10.85
CA ALA A 181 -8.68 -4.64 -11.30
C ALA A 181 -9.22 -3.25 -10.92
N CYS A 182 -8.76 -2.68 -9.80
CA CYS A 182 -9.18 -1.35 -9.32
C CYS A 182 -8.19 -0.24 -9.68
N HIS A 183 -6.89 -0.54 -9.66
CA HIS A 183 -5.82 0.39 -10.00
C HIS A 183 -4.95 -0.23 -11.10
N PRO A 184 -5.29 0.01 -12.37
CA PRO A 184 -4.53 -0.52 -13.50
C PRO A 184 -3.05 -0.11 -13.41
N MET A 185 -2.15 -1.08 -13.59
CA MET A 185 -0.71 -0.86 -13.64
C MET A 185 -0.13 -1.48 -14.92
N GLU A 186 0.82 -0.79 -15.55
CA GLU A 186 1.57 -1.35 -16.66
C GLU A 186 2.53 -2.46 -16.19
N SER A 187 2.53 -3.59 -16.90
CA SER A 187 3.45 -4.69 -16.62
C SER A 187 4.91 -4.27 -16.84
N GLY A 188 5.80 -4.52 -15.87
CA GLY A 188 7.22 -4.17 -16.00
C GLY A 188 8.00 -4.27 -14.68
N PRO A 189 9.24 -3.74 -14.63
CA PRO A 189 10.06 -3.68 -13.41
C PRO A 189 9.35 -2.98 -12.23
N ALA A 190 8.43 -2.05 -12.52
CA ALA A 190 7.60 -1.39 -11.53
C ALA A 190 6.69 -2.38 -10.78
N ALA A 191 6.06 -3.34 -11.46
CA ALA A 191 5.22 -4.36 -10.80
C ALA A 191 6.01 -5.18 -9.76
N LEU A 192 7.27 -5.52 -10.05
CA LEU A 192 8.16 -6.20 -9.09
C LEU A 192 8.54 -5.31 -7.89
N ALA A 193 8.67 -3.99 -8.11
CA ALA A 193 8.95 -3.02 -7.05
C ALA A 193 7.74 -2.83 -6.13
N LEU A 194 6.52 -2.96 -6.64
CA LEU A 194 5.29 -2.85 -5.85
C LEU A 194 5.23 -3.92 -4.77
N ARG A 195 5.49 -5.19 -5.14
CA ARG A 195 5.56 -6.29 -4.17
C ARG A 195 6.54 -5.98 -3.05
N SER A 196 7.74 -5.53 -3.40
CA SER A 196 8.78 -5.21 -2.42
C SER A 196 8.42 -4.03 -1.52
N THR A 197 7.43 -3.22 -1.90
CA THR A 197 6.92 -2.09 -1.11
C THR A 197 5.79 -2.53 -0.16
N ILE A 198 4.91 -3.43 -0.61
CA ILE A 198 3.73 -3.88 0.16
C ILE A 198 4.07 -5.05 1.10
N ASP A 199 4.84 -6.03 0.64
CA ASP A 199 5.25 -7.23 1.41
C ASP A 199 6.39 -6.87 2.38
N LEU A 200 6.03 -6.12 3.43
CA LEU A 200 6.94 -5.61 4.45
C LEU A 200 7.64 -6.73 5.21
N THR A 201 6.93 -7.84 5.43
CA THR A 201 7.44 -9.03 6.13
C THR A 201 8.27 -9.95 5.23
N CYS A 202 8.27 -9.70 3.91
CA CYS A 202 8.91 -10.52 2.89
C CYS A 202 8.49 -12.00 3.01
N SER A 203 7.19 -12.23 3.17
CA SER A 203 6.56 -13.53 3.35
C SER A 203 6.02 -14.11 2.03
N GLY A 204 5.93 -13.28 0.98
CA GLY A 204 5.25 -13.61 -0.27
C GLY A 204 3.72 -13.56 -0.20
N HIS A 205 3.19 -13.08 0.92
CA HIS A 205 1.78 -12.83 1.16
C HIS A 205 1.59 -11.34 1.46
N VAL A 206 0.34 -10.89 1.43
CA VAL A 206 -0.06 -9.55 1.85
C VAL A 206 -1.12 -9.69 2.93
N SER A 207 -0.82 -9.20 4.13
CA SER A 207 -1.81 -9.13 5.19
C SER A 207 -2.67 -7.87 5.10
N ILE A 208 -3.84 -7.91 5.74
CA ILE A 208 -4.72 -6.74 5.87
C ILE A 208 -4.01 -5.57 6.59
N PHE A 209 -3.05 -5.89 7.47
CA PHE A 209 -2.20 -4.92 8.16
C PHE A 209 -1.18 -4.27 7.22
N GLU A 210 -0.47 -5.07 6.41
CA GLU A 210 0.47 -4.55 5.39
C GLU A 210 -0.25 -3.66 4.38
N PHE A 211 -1.47 -4.06 3.99
CA PHE A 211 -2.31 -3.27 3.11
C PHE A 211 -2.81 -1.95 3.75
N ASP A 212 -3.18 -1.96 5.03
CA ASP A 212 -3.49 -0.73 5.78
C ASP A 212 -2.29 0.23 5.79
N ILE A 213 -1.08 -0.26 6.06
CA ILE A 213 0.13 0.56 6.02
C ILE A 213 0.33 1.17 4.63
N PHE A 214 0.27 0.36 3.58
CA PHE A 214 0.49 0.81 2.22
C PHE A 214 -0.50 1.92 1.81
N THR A 215 -1.79 1.70 2.08
CA THR A 215 -2.85 2.65 1.71
C THR A 215 -2.80 3.95 2.52
N ARG A 216 -2.29 3.92 3.76
CA ARG A 216 -2.01 5.13 4.54
C ARG A 216 -0.80 5.90 4.03
N LEU A 217 0.27 5.20 3.64
CA LEU A 217 1.49 5.83 3.15
C LEU A 217 1.26 6.53 1.80
N PHE A 218 0.54 5.88 0.88
CA PHE A 218 0.37 6.35 -0.50
C PHE A 218 -1.04 6.89 -0.81
N GLN A 219 -1.77 7.28 0.24
CA GLN A 219 -3.07 7.97 0.12
C GLN A 219 -3.00 9.23 -0.78
N PRO A 220 -4.12 9.66 -1.39
CA PRO A 220 -5.46 9.07 -1.31
C PRO A 220 -5.67 7.82 -2.19
N TRP A 221 -6.74 7.07 -1.92
CA TRP A 221 -7.07 5.82 -2.63
C TRP A 221 -7.19 5.97 -4.16
N PRO A 222 -7.89 6.97 -4.73
CA PRO A 222 -8.08 7.06 -6.18
C PRO A 222 -6.77 7.15 -6.98
N THR A 223 -5.72 7.72 -6.39
CA THR A 223 -4.41 7.90 -7.01
C THR A 223 -3.34 7.00 -6.38
N LEU A 224 -3.71 5.97 -5.61
CA LEU A 224 -2.82 5.15 -4.78
C LEU A 224 -1.52 4.73 -5.49
N LEU A 225 -1.65 4.07 -6.65
CA LEU A 225 -0.48 3.59 -7.39
C LEU A 225 0.30 4.71 -8.09
N LYS A 226 -0.37 5.78 -8.51
CA LYS A 226 0.29 6.98 -9.06
C LYS A 226 1.13 7.67 -7.99
N ASN A 227 0.60 7.80 -6.77
CA ASN A 227 1.31 8.35 -5.62
C ASN A 227 2.51 7.48 -5.26
N TRP A 228 2.33 6.17 -5.20
CA TRP A 228 3.43 5.22 -4.97
C TRP A 228 4.52 5.33 -6.04
N GLN A 229 4.16 5.35 -7.32
CA GLN A 229 5.13 5.45 -8.40
C GLN A 229 5.92 6.75 -8.33
N LEU A 230 5.24 7.89 -8.12
CA LEU A 230 5.91 9.18 -8.04
C LEU A 230 6.75 9.33 -6.78
N LEU A 231 6.21 8.95 -5.61
CA LEU A 231 6.86 9.17 -4.31
C LEU A 231 7.89 8.11 -3.93
N ALA A 232 7.77 6.86 -4.40
CA ALA A 232 8.67 5.77 -4.02
C ALA A 232 9.53 5.26 -5.18
N VAL A 233 9.01 5.19 -6.39
CA VAL A 233 9.79 4.69 -7.54
C VAL A 233 10.62 5.79 -8.17
N ASN A 234 10.02 6.97 -8.39
CA ASN A 234 10.65 8.05 -9.15
C ASN A 234 11.30 9.12 -8.28
N HIS A 235 10.91 9.26 -7.01
CA HIS A 235 11.40 10.33 -6.16
C HIS A 235 12.84 10.06 -5.65
N PRO A 236 13.82 10.91 -5.95
CA PRO A 236 15.21 10.69 -5.54
C PRO A 236 15.45 10.76 -4.04
N GLY A 237 14.55 11.43 -3.30
CA GLY A 237 14.60 11.54 -1.84
C GLY A 237 14.02 10.33 -1.10
N TYR A 238 13.36 9.39 -1.79
CA TYR A 238 12.81 8.20 -1.14
C TYR A 238 13.89 7.19 -0.84
N MET A 239 13.88 6.66 0.39
CA MET A 239 14.80 5.64 0.83
C MET A 239 14.03 4.45 1.41
N ALA A 240 14.03 3.34 0.67
CA ALA A 240 13.46 2.09 1.14
C ALA A 240 14.34 1.46 2.23
N PHE A 241 13.71 0.90 3.26
CA PHE A 241 14.38 0.12 4.31
C PHE A 241 15.55 0.85 5.01
N LEU A 242 15.38 2.13 5.36
CA LEU A 242 16.34 2.85 6.20
C LEU A 242 15.86 2.98 7.65
N THR A 243 16.80 2.96 8.58
CA THR A 243 16.59 3.24 10.01
C THR A 243 16.78 4.72 10.33
N TYR A 244 16.52 5.11 11.59
CA TYR A 244 16.78 6.47 12.04
C TYR A 244 18.26 6.83 11.95
N ASP A 245 19.14 5.93 12.38
CA ASP A 245 20.58 6.16 12.41
C ASP A 245 21.16 6.23 10.99
N GLU A 246 20.70 5.39 10.06
CA GLU A 246 21.18 5.42 8.68
C GLU A 246 20.71 6.68 7.92
N VAL A 247 19.54 7.24 8.26
CA VAL A 247 19.13 8.56 7.73
C VAL A 247 20.12 9.63 8.17
N ARG A 248 20.54 9.62 9.44
CA ARG A 248 21.54 10.57 9.95
C ARG A 248 22.89 10.36 9.25
N GLU A 249 23.34 9.11 9.11
CA GLU A 249 24.58 8.76 8.41
C GLU A 249 24.57 9.27 6.96
N ARG A 250 23.46 9.03 6.24
CA ARG A 250 23.33 9.45 4.83
C ARG A 250 23.34 10.97 4.67
N LEU A 251 22.58 11.69 5.49
CA LEU A 251 22.51 13.15 5.41
C LEU A 251 23.77 13.85 5.92
N GLN A 252 24.62 13.15 6.68
CA GLN A 252 25.92 13.68 7.09
C GLN A 252 26.79 14.05 5.89
N ALA A 253 26.72 13.29 4.78
CA ALA A 253 27.42 13.61 3.54
C ALA A 253 26.91 14.87 2.83
N CYS A 254 25.73 15.36 3.21
CA CYS A 254 25.09 16.56 2.65
C CYS A 254 24.99 17.70 3.68
N ARG A 255 25.77 17.63 4.78
CA ARG A 255 25.69 18.58 5.89
C ARG A 255 25.96 20.03 5.46
N ASP A 256 26.85 20.22 4.50
CA ASP A 256 27.21 21.54 3.98
C ASP A 256 26.18 22.13 3.02
N LYS A 257 25.07 21.41 2.81
CA LYS A 257 23.97 21.82 1.92
C LYS A 257 22.64 21.82 2.67
N PRO A 258 22.34 22.88 3.45
CA PRO A 258 21.05 23.06 4.12
C PRO A 258 19.87 22.89 3.17
N GLY A 259 18.78 22.29 3.65
CA GLY A 259 17.64 21.91 2.82
C GLY A 259 17.77 20.55 2.13
N SER A 260 18.90 19.85 2.30
CA SER A 260 19.04 18.46 1.84
C SER A 260 18.16 17.54 2.66
N TYR A 261 17.38 16.68 2.01
CA TYR A 261 16.40 15.85 2.69
C TYR A 261 16.23 14.47 2.06
N ILE A 262 15.80 13.51 2.87
CA ILE A 262 15.36 12.17 2.46
C ILE A 262 14.16 11.77 3.29
N PHE A 263 13.34 10.85 2.79
CA PHE A 263 12.19 10.34 3.54
C PHE A 263 12.03 8.84 3.37
N ARG A 264 11.35 8.24 4.34
CA ARG A 264 11.14 6.80 4.46
C ARG A 264 9.90 6.49 5.30
N PRO A 265 9.36 5.27 5.23
CA PRO A 265 8.39 4.80 6.22
C PRO A 265 8.98 4.84 7.64
N SER A 266 8.16 5.22 8.62
CA SER A 266 8.55 5.20 10.02
C SER A 266 8.58 3.77 10.57
N CYS A 267 9.64 3.41 11.29
CA CYS A 267 9.80 2.10 11.92
C CYS A 267 9.00 1.96 13.22
N THR A 268 8.78 3.06 13.94
CA THR A 268 8.07 3.07 15.23
C THR A 268 6.60 3.48 15.10
N ARG A 269 6.21 4.07 13.97
CA ARG A 269 4.83 4.48 13.67
C ARG A 269 4.43 3.94 12.29
N PRO A 270 4.04 2.65 12.19
CA PRO A 270 3.65 2.04 10.92
C PRO A 270 2.54 2.85 10.24
N GLY A 271 2.63 3.00 8.91
CA GLY A 271 1.70 3.81 8.12
C GLY A 271 1.93 5.33 8.19
N GLN A 272 3.03 5.79 8.83
CA GLN A 272 3.45 7.20 8.81
C GLN A 272 4.83 7.35 8.13
N TRP A 273 5.07 8.53 7.55
CA TRP A 273 6.35 8.90 6.95
C TRP A 273 7.29 9.54 7.96
N ALA A 274 8.59 9.33 7.80
CA ALA A 274 9.64 10.08 8.50
C ALA A 274 10.51 10.81 7.47
N ILE A 275 10.68 12.12 7.65
CA ILE A 275 11.47 12.99 6.77
C ILE A 275 12.69 13.47 7.54
N GLY A 276 13.88 13.09 7.09
CA GLY A 276 15.14 13.64 7.57
C GLY A 276 15.57 14.82 6.72
N HIS A 277 16.02 15.91 7.32
CA HIS A 277 16.57 17.05 6.59
C HIS A 277 17.74 17.71 7.32
N VAL A 278 18.57 18.41 6.55
CA VAL A 278 19.65 19.27 7.03
C VAL A 278 19.10 20.67 7.22
N THR A 279 19.21 21.18 8.44
CA THR A 279 18.76 22.52 8.85
C THR A 279 19.75 23.60 8.42
N SER A 280 19.35 24.88 8.51
CA SER A 280 20.19 26.04 8.18
C SER A 280 21.48 26.12 9.00
N ASP A 281 21.48 25.60 10.22
CA ASP A 281 22.62 25.48 11.13
C ASP A 281 23.45 24.21 10.91
N GLY A 282 23.15 23.43 9.86
CA GLY A 282 23.90 22.22 9.52
C GLY A 282 23.65 21.05 10.47
N ASN A 283 22.57 21.10 11.26
CA ASN A 283 22.11 19.99 12.08
C ASN A 283 21.14 19.09 11.31
N ILE A 284 21.12 17.79 11.64
CA ILE A 284 20.22 16.83 11.00
C ILE A 284 19.02 16.59 11.91
N ARG A 285 17.81 16.83 11.39
CA ARG A 285 16.55 16.62 12.10
C ARG A 285 15.65 15.65 11.35
N GLN A 286 14.91 14.83 12.09
CA GLN A 286 13.87 13.96 11.54
C GLN A 286 12.50 14.35 12.09
N THR A 287 11.52 14.49 11.20
CA THR A 287 10.14 14.85 11.53
C THR A 287 9.17 13.80 10.98
N ILE A 288 8.00 13.67 11.60
CA ILE A 288 6.93 12.80 11.10
C ILE A 288 5.72 13.71 10.83
N PRO A 289 5.32 13.92 9.56
CA PRO A 289 4.18 14.75 9.22
C PRO A 289 2.92 14.29 9.97
N GLN A 290 2.19 15.24 10.54
CA GLN A 290 0.91 14.99 11.21
C GLN A 290 -0.23 15.52 10.34
N ASN A 291 -1.30 14.74 10.20
CA ASN A 291 -2.56 15.16 9.57
C ASN A 291 -2.45 15.69 8.13
N LYS A 292 -1.48 15.21 7.34
CA LYS A 292 -1.31 15.56 5.92
C LYS A 292 -0.70 14.44 5.11
N THR A 293 -0.95 14.44 3.80
CA THR A 293 -0.32 13.51 2.84
C THR A 293 1.17 13.86 2.70
N LEU A 294 1.97 12.89 2.24
CA LEU A 294 3.41 13.12 2.03
C LEU A 294 3.64 14.21 0.97
N CYS A 295 2.88 14.19 -0.13
CA CYS A 295 2.94 15.22 -1.17
C CYS A 295 2.80 16.62 -0.56
N LYS A 296 1.75 16.83 0.23
CA LYS A 296 1.48 18.12 0.87
C LYS A 296 2.61 18.52 1.83
N ALA A 297 3.09 17.59 2.65
CA ALA A 297 4.21 17.85 3.56
C ALA A 297 5.49 18.25 2.83
N LEU A 298 5.79 17.63 1.68
CA LEU A 298 6.96 17.94 0.87
C LEU A 298 6.84 19.30 0.19
N LEU A 299 5.68 19.62 -0.39
CA LEU A 299 5.44 20.92 -1.02
C LEU A 299 5.46 22.08 0.00
N GLU A 300 4.87 21.90 1.18
CA GLU A 300 4.93 22.89 2.26
C GLU A 300 6.37 23.11 2.71
N GLY A 301 7.12 22.04 2.99
CA GLY A 301 8.51 22.18 3.40
C GLY A 301 9.43 22.68 2.29
N GLN A 302 9.10 22.49 1.02
CA GLN A 302 9.79 23.15 -0.10
C GLN A 302 9.55 24.66 -0.07
N LYS A 303 8.30 25.11 0.14
CA LYS A 303 7.95 26.54 0.26
C LYS A 303 8.63 27.20 1.45
N GLU A 304 8.77 26.48 2.56
CA GLU A 304 9.44 26.94 3.77
C GLU A 304 10.98 26.84 3.70
N GLY A 305 11.54 26.24 2.64
CA GLY A 305 12.99 26.09 2.45
C GLY A 305 13.63 24.91 3.18
N PHE A 306 12.84 24.02 3.79
CA PHE A 306 13.34 22.83 4.50
C PHE A 306 13.65 21.65 3.57
N TYR A 307 12.88 21.46 2.49
CA TYR A 307 12.96 20.28 1.62
C TYR A 307 13.28 20.68 0.17
N LEU A 308 14.54 21.02 -0.08
CA LEU A 308 15.00 21.58 -1.35
C LEU A 308 15.84 20.60 -2.18
N TYR A 309 16.68 19.82 -1.53
CA TYR A 309 17.68 18.99 -2.22
C TYR A 309 17.46 17.51 -1.88
N PRO A 310 16.62 16.79 -2.63
CA PRO A 310 16.33 15.40 -2.33
C PRO A 310 17.59 14.57 -2.51
N ASP A 311 18.00 13.89 -1.44
CA ASP A 311 19.24 13.13 -1.37
C ASP A 311 20.48 13.97 -1.77
N GLY A 312 20.46 15.27 -1.41
CA GLY A 312 21.52 16.23 -1.75
C GLY A 312 21.56 16.68 -3.21
N LYS A 313 20.66 16.19 -4.07
CA LYS A 313 20.63 16.51 -5.51
C LYS A 313 20.05 17.90 -5.77
N ASN A 314 20.43 18.52 -6.88
CA ASN A 314 19.98 19.87 -7.25
C ASN A 314 18.58 19.91 -7.84
N HIS A 315 18.10 18.79 -8.37
CA HIS A 315 16.77 18.70 -8.97
C HIS A 315 15.78 18.15 -7.94
N ASN A 316 14.80 18.97 -7.58
CA ASN A 316 13.66 18.59 -6.75
C ASN A 316 12.44 18.32 -7.67
N PRO A 317 11.85 17.11 -7.66
CA PRO A 317 10.67 16.84 -8.47
C PRO A 317 9.49 17.73 -8.08
N ASP A 318 8.73 18.18 -9.09
CA ASP A 318 7.49 18.90 -8.85
C ASP A 318 6.37 17.92 -8.51
N LEU A 319 5.76 18.08 -7.33
CA LEU A 319 4.66 17.25 -6.83
C LEU A 319 3.31 17.97 -6.92
N THR A 320 3.26 19.16 -7.51
CA THR A 320 2.08 20.04 -7.54
C THR A 320 0.86 19.36 -8.17
N GLU A 321 1.05 18.61 -9.27
CA GLU A 321 -0.03 17.84 -9.92
C GLU A 321 -0.67 16.77 -9.01
N LEU A 322 0.13 16.12 -8.15
CA LEU A 322 -0.38 15.10 -7.22
C LEU A 322 -1.25 15.72 -6.13
N CYS A 323 -0.87 16.89 -5.66
CA CYS A 323 -1.59 17.60 -4.61
C CYS A 323 -2.84 18.32 -5.15
N HIS A 324 -2.89 18.74 -6.42
CA HIS A 324 -4.11 19.31 -7.03
C HIS A 324 -5.20 18.28 -7.33
N LEU A 325 -4.84 16.99 -7.46
CA LEU A 325 -5.83 15.91 -7.55
C LEU A 325 -6.60 15.71 -6.23
N GLU A 326 -6.08 16.20 -5.09
CA GLU A 326 -6.74 16.14 -3.78
C GLU A 326 -7.85 17.21 -3.60
N SER A 327 -7.92 18.25 -4.44
CA SER A 327 -8.84 19.40 -4.27
C SER A 327 -10.13 19.34 -5.08
N HIS A 328 -10.40 18.27 -5.82
CA HIS A 328 -11.64 18.14 -6.58
C HIS A 328 -12.72 17.59 -5.65
N GLU A 329 -13.78 18.37 -5.38
CA GLU A 329 -14.98 17.84 -4.72
C GLU A 329 -15.52 16.69 -5.59
N TYR A 330 -15.38 15.47 -5.07
CA TYR A 330 -15.91 14.28 -5.71
C TYR A 330 -17.41 14.25 -5.52
N ILE A 331 -18.15 14.43 -6.60
CA ILE A 331 -19.62 14.38 -6.57
C ILE A 331 -20.05 12.94 -6.72
N HIS A 332 -20.50 12.34 -5.62
CA HIS A 332 -21.08 11.01 -5.63
C HIS A 332 -22.48 11.06 -6.27
N VAL A 333 -22.67 10.34 -7.37
CA VAL A 333 -23.96 10.24 -8.07
C VAL A 333 -24.72 9.05 -7.50
N SER A 334 -25.94 9.26 -7.04
CA SER A 334 -26.84 8.19 -6.58
C SER A 334 -27.19 7.21 -7.72
N GLU A 335 -27.56 5.97 -7.38
CA GLU A 335 -27.95 4.97 -8.37
C GLU A 335 -29.26 5.36 -9.07
N GLU A 336 -30.18 6.01 -8.35
CA GLU A 336 -31.45 6.50 -8.86
C GLU A 336 -31.23 7.58 -9.93
N GLN A 337 -30.32 8.54 -9.67
CA GLN A 337 -29.95 9.55 -10.68
C GLN A 337 -29.33 8.91 -11.92
N ARG A 338 -28.46 7.89 -11.75
CA ARG A 338 -27.89 7.16 -12.89
C ARG A 338 -28.96 6.49 -13.76
N GLN A 339 -29.94 5.84 -13.14
CA GLN A 339 -31.03 5.18 -13.84
C GLN A 339 -31.90 6.17 -14.61
N LEU A 340 -32.19 7.34 -14.02
CA LEU A 340 -32.91 8.42 -14.70
C LEU A 340 -32.16 8.92 -15.94
N TYR A 341 -30.85 9.16 -15.85
CA TYR A 341 -30.07 9.60 -17.00
C TYR A 341 -30.01 8.54 -18.10
N ARG A 342 -29.84 7.26 -17.74
CA ARG A 342 -29.88 6.15 -18.69
C ARG A 342 -31.21 6.06 -19.42
N ALA A 343 -32.34 6.20 -18.72
CA ALA A 343 -33.67 6.19 -19.32
C ALA A 343 -33.88 7.33 -20.33
N MET A 344 -33.14 8.43 -20.20
CA MET A 344 -33.17 9.59 -21.11
C MET A 344 -32.06 9.59 -22.16
N ASN A 345 -31.39 8.45 -22.41
CA ASN A 345 -30.24 8.34 -23.32
C ASN A 345 -29.13 9.37 -23.04
N SER A 346 -28.91 9.70 -21.76
CA SER A 346 -27.92 10.67 -21.31
C SER A 346 -27.07 10.09 -20.18
N THR A 347 -25.96 10.74 -19.83
CA THR A 347 -25.14 10.36 -18.66
C THR A 347 -24.98 11.54 -17.72
N PHE A 348 -24.91 11.32 -16.40
CA PHE A 348 -24.73 12.43 -15.47
C PHE A 348 -23.45 13.23 -15.76
N GLU A 349 -22.39 12.57 -16.23
CA GLU A 349 -21.09 13.20 -16.50
C GLU A 349 -21.11 14.21 -17.64
N LEU A 350 -21.97 14.04 -18.64
CA LEU A 350 -21.98 14.93 -19.79
C LEU A 350 -22.65 16.26 -19.45
N CYS A 351 -21.98 17.35 -19.86
CA CYS A 351 -22.48 18.71 -19.77
C CYS A 351 -23.85 18.80 -20.48
N LYS A 352 -24.85 19.40 -19.82
CA LYS A 352 -26.21 19.50 -20.37
C LYS A 352 -26.41 20.65 -21.36
N ILE A 353 -25.36 21.43 -21.60
CA ILE A 353 -25.36 22.51 -22.59
C ILE A 353 -24.85 21.97 -23.93
N CYS A 354 -23.66 21.38 -23.97
CA CYS A 354 -23.10 20.85 -25.22
C CYS A 354 -23.39 19.37 -25.46
N ALA A 355 -23.78 18.59 -24.44
CA ALA A 355 -23.93 17.13 -24.51
C ALA A 355 -22.68 16.33 -24.95
N GLU A 356 -21.54 16.99 -25.16
CA GLU A 356 -20.31 16.39 -25.70
C GLU A 356 -19.19 16.26 -24.65
N SER A 357 -19.00 17.29 -23.83
CA SER A 357 -17.89 17.36 -22.87
C SER A 357 -18.32 16.90 -21.48
N LYS A 358 -17.40 16.30 -20.72
CA LYS A 358 -17.61 16.00 -19.30
C LYS A 358 -17.73 17.29 -18.48
N LYS A 359 -18.58 17.28 -17.46
CA LYS A 359 -18.66 18.35 -16.46
C LYS A 359 -17.39 18.32 -15.62
N ASP A 360 -16.74 19.47 -15.54
CA ASP A 360 -15.49 19.70 -14.83
C ASP A 360 -15.54 20.97 -13.96
N VAL A 361 -16.67 21.71 -13.97
CA VAL A 361 -16.87 22.91 -13.17
C VAL A 361 -18.19 22.89 -12.41
N MET A 362 -18.16 23.30 -11.13
CA MET A 362 -19.31 23.61 -10.29
C MET A 362 -19.41 25.12 -10.02
N ILE A 363 -20.60 25.71 -10.23
CA ILE A 363 -20.84 27.14 -10.03
C ILE A 363 -21.30 27.45 -8.60
N LYS A 364 -20.63 28.37 -7.90
CA LYS A 364 -21.05 28.89 -6.58
C LYS A 364 -21.96 30.13 -6.70
N PRO A 365 -23.02 30.26 -5.88
CA PRO A 365 -23.43 29.36 -4.79
C PRO A 365 -24.42 28.25 -5.20
N CYS A 366 -24.85 28.20 -6.46
CA CYS A 366 -25.98 27.37 -6.87
C CYS A 366 -25.68 25.86 -7.02
N GLY A 367 -24.41 25.45 -7.09
CA GLY A 367 -24.01 24.05 -7.23
C GLY A 367 -24.20 23.43 -8.63
N HIS A 368 -24.59 24.21 -9.64
CA HIS A 368 -24.80 23.68 -10.99
C HIS A 368 -23.49 23.26 -11.66
N LEU A 369 -23.55 22.14 -12.39
CA LEU A 369 -22.41 21.48 -13.01
C LEU A 369 -22.46 21.56 -14.53
N LEU A 370 -21.36 21.97 -15.14
CA LEU A 370 -21.17 22.07 -16.59
C LEU A 370 -19.70 21.90 -16.96
N CYS A 371 -19.40 21.86 -18.26
CA CYS A 371 -18.02 21.93 -18.70
C CYS A 371 -17.52 23.39 -18.73
N SER A 372 -16.23 23.56 -18.42
CA SER A 372 -15.46 24.81 -18.45
C SER A 372 -15.68 25.57 -19.75
N ARG A 373 -15.58 24.88 -20.89
CA ARG A 373 -15.83 25.47 -22.21
C ARG A 373 -17.21 26.12 -22.36
N CYS A 374 -18.26 25.48 -21.87
CA CYS A 374 -19.60 26.06 -21.94
C CYS A 374 -19.77 27.24 -20.98
N LEU A 375 -19.12 27.19 -19.81
CA LEU A 375 -19.14 28.30 -18.86
C LEU A 375 -18.41 29.53 -19.42
N ASP A 376 -17.22 29.32 -20.00
CA ASP A 376 -16.39 30.39 -20.57
C ASP A 376 -17.12 31.08 -21.73
N THR A 377 -17.71 30.29 -22.65
CA THR A 377 -18.51 30.83 -23.76
C THR A 377 -19.71 31.65 -23.26
N TRP A 378 -20.35 31.22 -22.17
CA TRP A 378 -21.49 31.92 -21.58
C TRP A 378 -21.09 33.21 -20.84
N GLN A 379 -19.92 33.25 -20.21
CA GLN A 379 -19.42 34.44 -19.54
C GLN A 379 -18.90 35.50 -20.51
N GLN A 380 -18.45 35.09 -21.71
CA GLN A 380 -18.01 36.01 -22.77
C GLN A 380 -19.17 36.81 -23.39
N SER A 381 -20.42 36.37 -23.25
CA SER A 381 -21.61 37.10 -23.73
C SER A 381 -22.19 38.08 -22.69
N ASP A 382 -21.34 38.65 -21.84
CA ASP A 382 -21.65 39.68 -20.83
C ASP A 382 -22.59 39.22 -19.70
N SER A 383 -22.71 37.91 -19.48
CA SER A 383 -23.57 37.34 -18.44
C SER A 383 -22.76 36.70 -17.30
N HIS A 384 -22.56 37.43 -16.20
CA HIS A 384 -21.97 36.88 -14.96
C HIS A 384 -22.98 36.04 -14.15
N THR A 385 -23.80 35.24 -14.85
CA THR A 385 -24.92 34.48 -14.27
C THR A 385 -24.83 33.00 -14.64
N CYS A 386 -25.38 32.13 -13.79
CA CYS A 386 -25.43 30.69 -14.04
C CYS A 386 -26.30 30.37 -15.26
N PRO A 387 -25.85 29.57 -16.25
CA PRO A 387 -26.65 29.19 -17.42
C PRO A 387 -27.96 28.47 -17.09
N PHE A 388 -28.04 27.79 -15.94
CA PHE A 388 -29.21 27.00 -15.57
C PHE A 388 -30.24 27.79 -14.75
N CYS A 389 -29.79 28.50 -13.70
CA CYS A 389 -30.70 29.21 -12.79
C CYS A 389 -30.65 30.73 -12.89
N ARG A 390 -29.79 31.30 -13.75
CA ARG A 390 -29.55 32.75 -13.94
C ARG A 390 -29.13 33.49 -12.66
N GLY A 391 -28.78 32.77 -11.59
CA GLY A 391 -28.22 33.36 -10.36
C GLY A 391 -26.82 33.91 -10.58
N LYS A 392 -26.44 34.96 -9.83
CA LYS A 392 -25.11 35.58 -9.93
C LYS A 392 -24.00 34.60 -9.54
N ILE A 393 -23.00 34.45 -10.40
CA ILE A 393 -21.83 33.61 -10.12
C ILE A 393 -20.92 34.35 -9.14
N LYS A 394 -20.64 33.73 -7.99
CA LYS A 394 -19.71 34.26 -6.97
C LYS A 394 -18.33 33.57 -7.01
N GLY A 395 -18.25 32.41 -7.66
CA GLY A 395 -17.03 31.62 -7.82
C GLY A 395 -17.31 30.31 -8.54
N GLN A 396 -16.26 29.55 -8.85
CA GLN A 396 -16.36 28.25 -9.48
C GLN A 396 -15.31 27.31 -8.90
N ASP A 397 -15.65 26.03 -8.74
CA ASP A 397 -14.73 24.98 -8.32
C ASP A 397 -14.55 23.97 -9.45
N VAL A 398 -13.33 23.44 -9.60
CA VAL A 398 -13.06 22.34 -10.54
C VAL A 398 -13.47 21.03 -9.89
N VAL A 399 -14.21 20.20 -10.62
CA VAL A 399 -14.81 18.96 -10.10
C VAL A 399 -14.53 17.77 -11.01
N HIS A 400 -14.52 16.57 -10.43
CA HIS A 400 -14.39 15.31 -11.18
C HIS A 400 -15.52 14.36 -10.81
N ILE A 401 -16.23 13.87 -11.83
CA ILE A 401 -17.34 12.92 -11.67
C ILE A 401 -16.82 11.51 -11.97
N HIS A 402 -16.91 10.61 -11.00
CA HIS A 402 -16.45 9.23 -11.14
C HIS A 402 -17.52 8.33 -11.78
N GLN A 403 -17.11 7.49 -12.74
CA GLN A 403 -17.90 6.34 -13.19
C GLN A 403 -17.59 5.14 -12.30
N PHE A 404 -18.61 4.58 -11.64
CA PHE A 404 -18.57 3.17 -11.31
C PHE A 404 -19.00 2.40 -12.57
N GLN A 405 -18.05 1.71 -13.20
CA GLN A 405 -18.38 0.80 -14.28
C GLN A 405 -19.10 -0.43 -13.69
N ALA A 406 -20.43 -0.42 -13.72
CA ALA A 406 -21.18 -1.65 -13.62
C ALA A 406 -20.86 -2.49 -14.87
N LYS A 407 -20.22 -3.65 -14.68
CA LYS A 407 -20.06 -4.63 -15.76
C LYS A 407 -21.43 -4.93 -16.39
N PRO A 408 -21.54 -5.11 -17.72
CA PRO A 408 -22.76 -5.59 -18.34
C PRO A 408 -23.05 -7.00 -17.80
N VAL A 409 -24.18 -7.15 -17.12
CA VAL A 409 -24.74 -8.47 -16.83
C VAL A 409 -25.44 -8.92 -18.12
N GLU A 410 -24.92 -9.97 -18.75
CA GLU A 410 -25.61 -10.62 -19.86
C GLU A 410 -26.97 -11.17 -19.40
N PRO A 411 -28.01 -11.08 -20.24
CA PRO A 411 -29.35 -11.50 -19.86
C PRO A 411 -29.42 -13.03 -19.82
N ARG A 412 -29.40 -13.61 -18.61
CA ARG A 412 -29.88 -14.98 -18.42
C ARG A 412 -31.40 -15.00 -18.40
N ALA A 413 -31.92 -15.94 -19.17
CA ALA A 413 -33.32 -16.17 -19.43
C ALA A 413 -34.17 -16.34 -18.15
N THR A 414 -35.39 -15.85 -18.31
CA THR A 414 -36.58 -15.90 -17.45
C THR A 414 -36.88 -17.27 -16.82
N ALA A 415 -37.17 -17.28 -15.52
CA ALA A 415 -38.21 -18.10 -14.90
C ALA A 415 -38.64 -17.48 -13.55
N GLU A 416 -39.96 -17.44 -13.35
CA GLU A 416 -40.82 -16.80 -12.32
C GLU A 416 -40.62 -17.42 -10.90
N ASP A 417 -41.10 -16.96 -9.73
CA ASP A 417 -42.24 -16.14 -9.24
C ASP A 417 -41.95 -15.76 -7.74
N PRO A 418 -42.62 -14.76 -7.10
CA PRO A 418 -42.21 -14.15 -5.82
C PRO A 418 -42.98 -14.69 -4.60
N ARG A 419 -42.42 -14.48 -3.39
CA ARG A 419 -43.20 -14.10 -2.18
C ARG A 419 -42.37 -13.85 -0.91
N ASN A 420 -42.66 -12.69 -0.30
CA ASN A 420 -42.90 -12.44 1.13
C ASN A 420 -41.86 -11.70 2.01
N SER A 421 -42.11 -10.39 2.16
CA SER A 421 -42.29 -9.59 3.40
C SER A 421 -41.37 -9.79 4.61
N SER A 422 -40.69 -8.73 5.07
CA SER A 422 -41.14 -7.95 6.24
C SER A 422 -40.21 -6.79 6.61
N ASP A 423 -40.82 -5.65 6.91
CA ASP A 423 -40.27 -4.38 7.39
C ASP A 423 -39.45 -4.47 8.70
N GLN A 424 -38.34 -3.72 8.79
CA GLN A 424 -37.88 -3.16 10.06
C GLN A 424 -37.16 -1.81 9.84
N LYS A 425 -37.74 -0.76 10.44
CA LYS A 425 -37.36 0.66 10.39
C LYS A 425 -35.95 0.91 10.97
N HIS A 426 -35.10 1.62 10.22
CA HIS A 426 -33.92 2.31 10.75
C HIS A 426 -34.23 3.81 10.89
N ARG A 427 -34.02 4.33 12.11
CA ARG A 427 -33.95 5.78 12.38
C ARG A 427 -32.64 6.31 11.81
N GLU A 428 -32.71 7.28 10.90
CA GLU A 428 -31.57 8.08 10.47
C GLU A 428 -31.55 9.38 11.28
N GLU A 429 -30.41 9.66 11.89
CA GLU A 429 -30.04 10.99 12.42
C GLU A 429 -29.57 11.86 11.25
N GLU A 430 -30.12 13.07 11.14
CA GLU A 430 -29.87 14.04 10.08
C GLU A 430 -28.42 14.56 10.09
N LEU A 431 -27.74 14.42 8.95
CA LEU A 431 -26.66 15.33 8.55
C LEU A 431 -27.02 15.90 7.17
N GLY A 432 -27.09 17.23 7.08
CA GLY A 432 -27.82 17.99 6.05
C GLY A 432 -27.57 17.58 4.60
N GLN A 433 -28.63 17.10 3.94
CA GLN A 433 -28.73 16.97 2.49
C GLN A 433 -29.15 18.31 1.86
N VAL A 434 -28.38 18.80 0.89
CA VAL A 434 -28.82 19.86 -0.02
C VAL A 434 -29.43 19.19 -1.25
N VAL A 435 -30.75 19.28 -1.39
CA VAL A 435 -31.49 18.77 -2.55
C VAL A 435 -31.53 19.85 -3.64
N PRO A 436 -31.00 19.63 -4.86
CA PRO A 436 -31.21 20.56 -5.97
C PRO A 436 -32.58 20.31 -6.61
N SER A 437 -33.34 21.39 -6.80
CA SER A 437 -34.66 21.40 -7.44
C SER A 437 -34.64 20.87 -8.89
N ALA A 438 -35.78 20.32 -9.33
CA ALA A 438 -35.98 19.75 -10.67
C ALA A 438 -35.71 20.74 -11.82
N PRO A 439 -35.12 20.29 -12.95
CA PRO A 439 -34.77 21.18 -14.06
C PRO A 439 -35.96 21.42 -15.02
N PRO A 440 -36.05 22.61 -15.65
CA PRO A 440 -37.03 22.92 -16.69
C PRO A 440 -36.62 22.34 -18.06
N LEU A 441 -37.60 22.03 -18.90
CA LEU A 441 -37.41 21.50 -20.26
C LEU A 441 -36.90 22.60 -21.23
N PRO A 442 -35.99 22.28 -22.18
CA PRO A 442 -35.50 23.23 -23.18
C PRO A 442 -36.45 23.38 -24.39
N PRO A 443 -36.43 24.54 -25.09
CA PRO A 443 -37.23 24.79 -26.29
C PRO A 443 -36.57 24.17 -27.54
N HIS A 444 -37.42 23.71 -28.47
CA HIS A 444 -37.08 23.07 -29.75
C HIS A 444 -36.48 24.09 -30.73
N LEU A 445 -35.34 23.77 -31.35
CA LEU A 445 -34.84 24.44 -32.56
C LEU A 445 -34.71 23.39 -33.67
N ASP A 446 -35.56 23.51 -34.68
CA ASP A 446 -35.51 22.75 -35.93
C ASP A 446 -34.40 23.31 -36.83
N LEU A 447 -33.43 22.47 -37.20
CA LEU A 447 -32.65 22.63 -38.43
C LEU A 447 -32.30 21.24 -39.01
N SER A 448 -32.78 20.98 -40.22
CA SER A 448 -32.48 19.79 -41.03
C SER A 448 -31.08 19.87 -41.69
N PRO A 449 -30.50 18.74 -42.15
CA PRO A 449 -29.08 18.63 -42.49
C PRO A 449 -28.81 18.76 -44.00
N GLU A 450 -27.71 19.44 -44.36
CA GLU A 450 -27.10 19.38 -45.70
C GLU A 450 -25.61 19.04 -45.56
N HIS A 451 -25.21 17.92 -46.17
CA HIS A 451 -23.82 17.48 -46.33
C HIS A 451 -23.17 18.15 -47.54
N PRO A 452 -21.86 18.40 -47.50
CA PRO A 452 -21.04 17.84 -48.58
C PRO A 452 -19.72 17.21 -48.12
N ARG A 453 -19.39 16.10 -48.80
CA ARG A 453 -18.08 15.42 -48.80
C ARG A 453 -17.02 16.28 -49.50
N SER A 454 -15.80 16.33 -48.95
CA SER A 454 -14.59 16.55 -49.76
C SER A 454 -13.38 15.80 -49.19
N LYS A 455 -12.60 15.24 -50.12
CA LYS A 455 -11.39 14.43 -49.93
C LYS A 455 -10.18 15.33 -49.64
N GLY A 456 -9.25 14.86 -48.79
CA GLY A 456 -7.93 15.47 -48.65
C GLY A 456 -7.09 14.75 -47.60
N GLN A 457 -6.34 13.73 -48.01
CA GLN A 457 -5.24 13.15 -47.22
C GLN A 457 -4.06 14.12 -47.25
N LEU A 458 -3.53 14.47 -46.06
CA LEU A 458 -2.19 15.00 -45.90
C LEU A 458 -1.54 14.27 -44.71
N GLN A 459 -0.51 13.49 -45.05
CA GLN A 459 0.39 12.83 -44.11
C GLN A 459 1.26 13.88 -43.41
N VAL A 460 1.42 13.75 -42.09
CA VAL A 460 2.47 14.41 -41.32
C VAL A 460 3.08 13.37 -40.38
N GLU A 461 4.37 13.08 -40.56
CA GLU A 461 5.16 12.21 -39.69
C GLU A 461 5.37 12.83 -38.30
N PRO A 462 5.47 12.02 -37.22
CA PRO A 462 5.81 12.50 -35.89
C PRO A 462 7.34 12.72 -35.74
N PRO A 463 7.78 13.75 -34.98
CA PRO A 463 9.20 13.99 -34.75
C PRO A 463 9.81 12.94 -33.82
N ALA A 464 11.03 12.49 -34.17
CA ALA A 464 11.82 11.52 -33.44
C ALA A 464 12.29 12.04 -32.06
N LEU A 465 12.07 11.25 -31.01
CA LEU A 465 12.60 11.48 -29.66
C LEU A 465 14.07 11.01 -29.54
N PRO A 466 14.93 11.74 -28.80
CA PRO A 466 16.31 11.32 -28.57
C PRO A 466 16.40 10.08 -27.66
N LYS A 467 17.25 9.13 -28.06
CA LYS A 467 17.52 7.86 -27.36
C LYS A 467 18.16 8.13 -25.98
N LEU A 468 17.43 7.87 -24.91
CA LEU A 468 17.95 7.82 -23.54
C LEU A 468 18.75 6.54 -23.32
N ARG A 469 19.98 6.67 -22.81
CA ARG A 469 20.85 5.55 -22.42
C ARG A 469 20.24 4.77 -21.26
N ALA A 470 20.32 3.44 -21.35
CA ALA A 470 19.83 2.50 -20.34
C ALA A 470 20.50 2.71 -18.97
N PRO A 471 19.74 2.68 -17.85
CA PRO A 471 20.32 2.66 -16.52
C PRO A 471 20.95 1.28 -16.21
N LEU A 472 22.08 1.33 -15.48
CA LEU A 472 22.92 0.19 -15.10
C LEU A 472 22.12 -0.87 -14.32
N ILE A 473 22.18 -2.11 -14.80
CA ILE A 473 21.60 -3.31 -14.18
C ILE A 473 22.41 -3.65 -12.92
N LEU A 474 21.76 -3.62 -11.74
CA LEU A 474 22.28 -4.24 -10.52
C LEU A 474 22.13 -5.78 -10.61
N PRO A 475 23.11 -6.57 -10.12
CA PRO A 475 23.18 -8.01 -10.38
C PRO A 475 22.10 -8.81 -9.64
N ARG A 476 21.45 -9.71 -10.40
CA ARG A 476 20.58 -10.78 -9.89
C ARG A 476 21.36 -11.71 -8.97
N ILE A 477 20.94 -11.85 -7.71
CA ILE A 477 21.37 -12.95 -6.85
C ILE A 477 20.58 -14.19 -7.28
N ARG A 478 21.29 -15.18 -7.83
CA ARG A 478 20.74 -16.50 -8.12
C ARG A 478 20.29 -17.18 -6.83
N THR A 479 19.05 -17.64 -6.81
CA THR A 479 18.56 -18.65 -5.88
C THR A 479 19.42 -19.89 -6.05
N LEU A 480 20.27 -20.19 -5.06
CA LEU A 480 20.97 -21.47 -5.02
C LEU A 480 19.93 -22.53 -4.65
N ALA A 481 19.61 -23.36 -5.64
CA ALA A 481 18.82 -24.57 -5.48
C ALA A 481 19.43 -25.44 -4.37
N SER A 482 18.54 -26.01 -3.56
CA SER A 482 18.84 -27.03 -2.56
C SER A 482 19.74 -28.12 -3.13
N ALA A 483 21.01 -28.14 -2.72
CA ALA A 483 21.83 -29.34 -2.84
C ALA A 483 21.37 -30.32 -1.76
N SER A 484 20.89 -31.48 -2.19
CA SER A 484 20.63 -32.65 -1.34
C SER A 484 21.93 -33.11 -0.69
N TRP A 485 21.96 -33.13 0.64
CA TRP A 485 23.04 -33.72 1.41
C TRP A 485 22.52 -35.04 1.93
N GLU A 486 22.79 -36.10 1.17
CA GLU A 486 22.64 -37.47 1.60
C GLU A 486 23.62 -37.76 2.74
N ILE A 487 23.07 -38.39 3.76
CA ILE A 487 23.78 -38.83 4.97
C ILE A 487 24.54 -40.10 4.60
N THR A 488 25.87 -40.02 4.49
CA THR A 488 26.73 -41.20 4.43
C THR A 488 27.40 -41.40 5.78
N LEU A 489 27.05 -42.52 6.41
CA LEU A 489 27.54 -43.02 7.69
C LEU A 489 29.07 -43.14 7.70
N ARG A 490 29.68 -42.75 8.82
CA ARG A 490 31.11 -42.97 9.13
C ARG A 490 31.45 -44.46 9.16
N PRO A 491 32.58 -44.90 8.57
CA PRO A 491 33.26 -46.12 8.99
C PRO A 491 34.34 -45.81 10.04
N GLN A 492 34.42 -46.69 11.03
CA GLN A 492 35.41 -46.72 12.10
C GLN A 492 36.83 -46.88 11.55
N ALA A 493 37.77 -46.16 12.17
CA ALA A 493 39.19 -46.45 12.05
C ALA A 493 39.54 -47.72 12.83
N ARG A 494 40.20 -48.68 12.16
CA ARG A 494 41.07 -49.67 12.79
C ARG A 494 42.35 -49.78 11.98
N GLU A 495 43.45 -49.54 12.69
CA GLU A 495 44.83 -49.77 12.26
C GLU A 495 45.17 -51.27 12.25
N GLY A 496 46.18 -51.61 11.44
CA GLY A 496 47.01 -52.82 11.51
C GLY A 496 46.44 -54.04 10.78
N ALA A 497 47.20 -54.89 10.12
CA ALA A 497 48.62 -54.94 9.78
C ALA A 497 48.79 -56.12 8.78
N THR A 498 49.75 -55.98 7.88
CA THR A 498 50.62 -57.04 7.30
C THR A 498 50.06 -58.39 6.79
N GLU A 499 50.44 -58.64 5.53
CA GLU A 499 51.06 -59.86 4.97
C GLU A 499 50.23 -61.09 4.56
N ASN A 500 50.38 -61.41 3.26
CA ASN A 500 50.64 -62.72 2.64
C ASN A 500 49.95 -63.96 3.23
N SER A 501 48.98 -64.52 2.50
CA SER A 501 49.14 -65.69 1.62
C SER A 501 47.81 -66.15 1.05
#